data_AF-A0A959Y9A0-F1
#
_entry.id   AF-A0A959Y9A0-F1
#
_cell.length_a   1.000
_cell.length_b   1.000
_cell.length_c   1.000
_cell.angle_alpha   90.00
_cell.angle_beta   90.00
_cell.angle_gamma   90.00
#
_symmetry.space_group_name_H-M   'P 1'
#
loop_
_entity.id
_entity.type
_entity.pdbx_description
1 polymer ?
#
loop_
_entity_poly.entity_id
_entity_poly.type
_entity_poly.pdbx_seq_one_letter_code
_entity_poly.pdbx_strand_id
1 'polypeptide(L)'
;PTTASDWSKYNGLLTATNQRGWIIRVDDATNWASFGDCNAYAAGGYDWTLAPILPITTVGFTPGLWTGQRSTDWFDCINWDDARVPVAATDVVVDQSALRNCVVGGGGAAVCNDLNVRSTGATRTLSVNGASSLTAGGDVACERLGGTGLVGMVIAASSTFQGGSLRVASVNGASLEGLFRCSDPTSQLQVLGNVDVQPGGYLDLGGAGAELRIGGDYTNSAGDVHFNDATATLTFNGTVDQTVDHSATEFVGRLRVDKPSGDLYLSSALGDLIVRNNLDLLQGRVFPGTGPYLQLQDNATATNASDLSFVHGMLVKVGNDAFTFPVGKGNLLRPIGISTVSSASDALVAEYYPADPNVVVGGAMGPGLDHISSCEYWLLEPHTGTPTANVTLTWRDPYSCEVTNLPDLRIAHYDGPTDTWYDRGNGGTT
;
A
#
# COMPACT_ATOMS: atom_id res chain seq x y z
N PRO A 1 -39.97 -22.37 11.74
CA PRO A 1 -39.92 -21.04 12.38
C PRO A 1 -39.92 -21.09 13.91
N THR A 2 -40.73 -21.97 14.51
CA THR A 2 -40.61 -22.36 15.93
C THR A 2 -40.38 -23.87 16.02
N THR A 3 -40.06 -24.37 17.23
CA THR A 3 -39.92 -25.81 17.49
C THR A 3 -41.27 -26.50 17.72
N ALA A 4 -42.38 -25.77 17.73
CA ALA A 4 -43.71 -26.31 17.93
C ALA A 4 -44.25 -26.99 16.67
N SER A 5 -44.88 -28.17 16.83
CA SER A 5 -45.57 -28.87 15.74
C SER A 5 -46.87 -28.19 15.34
N ASP A 6 -47.57 -27.62 16.31
CA ASP A 6 -48.89 -27.01 16.17
C ASP A 6 -48.94 -25.62 16.80
N TRP A 7 -50.00 -24.87 16.47
CA TRP A 7 -50.30 -23.56 17.05
C TRP A 7 -49.15 -22.54 16.96
N SER A 8 -48.50 -22.47 15.80
CA SER A 8 -47.51 -21.43 15.48
C SER A 8 -48.09 -20.40 14.51
N LYS A 9 -47.84 -19.11 14.74
CA LYS A 9 -48.23 -18.05 13.80
C LYS A 9 -47.18 -16.96 13.68
N TYR A 10 -47.13 -16.36 12.50
CA TYR A 10 -46.39 -15.13 12.28
C TYR A 10 -47.04 -14.00 13.09
N ASN A 11 -46.21 -13.30 13.85
CA ASN A 11 -46.57 -12.19 14.71
C ASN A 11 -45.63 -10.98 14.52
N GLY A 12 -44.79 -11.00 13.49
CA GLY A 12 -43.95 -9.86 13.12
C GLY A 12 -44.73 -8.76 12.40
N LEU A 13 -44.07 -7.64 12.13
CA LEU A 13 -44.70 -6.46 11.55
C LEU A 13 -45.32 -6.73 10.17
N LEU A 14 -46.55 -6.24 9.97
CA LEU A 14 -47.27 -6.31 8.69
C LEU A 14 -47.11 -5.06 7.81
N THR A 15 -46.14 -4.19 8.12
CA THR A 15 -45.89 -2.97 7.36
C THR A 15 -45.43 -3.30 5.93
N ALA A 16 -45.80 -2.47 4.96
CA ALA A 16 -45.43 -2.68 3.55
C ALA A 16 -43.91 -2.83 3.37
N THR A 17 -43.51 -3.82 2.58
CA THR A 17 -42.11 -4.07 2.20
C THR A 17 -42.04 -4.80 0.86
N ASN A 18 -40.87 -4.88 0.23
CA ASN A 18 -40.70 -5.59 -1.03
C ASN A 18 -40.76 -7.12 -0.82
N GLN A 19 -40.70 -7.89 -1.91
CA GLN A 19 -40.75 -9.37 -1.83
C GLN A 19 -39.64 -9.95 -0.95
N ARG A 20 -38.43 -9.39 -0.99
CA ARG A 20 -37.27 -9.87 -0.21
C ARG A 20 -37.41 -9.56 1.27
N GLY A 21 -37.90 -8.37 1.61
CA GLY A 21 -38.21 -8.00 2.98
C GLY A 21 -39.24 -8.92 3.63
N TRP A 22 -40.25 -9.38 2.87
CA TRP A 22 -41.18 -10.40 3.37
C TRP A 22 -40.51 -11.74 3.62
N ILE A 23 -39.66 -12.21 2.70
CA ILE A 23 -38.89 -13.46 2.87
C ILE A 23 -38.02 -13.37 4.13
N ILE A 24 -37.28 -12.28 4.31
CA ILE A 24 -36.42 -12.03 5.48
C ILE A 24 -37.23 -12.07 6.77
N ARG A 25 -38.38 -11.40 6.80
CA ARG A 25 -39.26 -11.38 7.99
C ARG A 25 -39.80 -12.76 8.33
N VAL A 26 -40.23 -13.52 7.33
CA VAL A 26 -40.81 -14.86 7.49
C VAL A 26 -39.75 -15.86 7.95
N ASP A 27 -38.50 -15.72 7.52
CA ASP A 27 -37.37 -16.57 7.94
C ASP A 27 -36.95 -16.33 9.41
N ASP A 28 -37.14 -15.10 9.91
CA ASP A 28 -36.78 -14.74 11.28
C ASP A 28 -37.73 -15.36 12.31
N ALA A 29 -37.23 -16.37 13.03
CA ALA A 29 -37.93 -17.07 14.10
C ALA A 29 -38.48 -16.15 15.21
N THR A 30 -37.89 -14.98 15.44
CA THR A 30 -38.39 -14.02 16.45
C THR A 30 -39.71 -13.39 16.05
N ASN A 31 -40.06 -13.41 14.76
CA ASN A 31 -41.36 -12.98 14.25
C ASN A 31 -42.43 -14.09 14.35
N TRP A 32 -42.15 -15.20 15.02
CA TRP A 32 -43.11 -16.30 15.20
C TRP A 32 -43.38 -16.57 16.67
N ALA A 33 -44.65 -16.78 16.99
CA ALA A 33 -45.11 -17.15 18.33
C ALA A 33 -45.74 -18.55 18.31
N SER A 34 -45.44 -19.35 19.33
CA SER A 34 -46.11 -20.65 19.58
C SER A 34 -47.04 -20.53 20.77
N PHE A 35 -48.18 -21.24 20.71
CA PHE A 35 -49.21 -21.21 21.74
C PHE A 35 -49.44 -22.63 22.29
N GLY A 36 -49.80 -22.73 23.58
CA GLY A 36 -49.94 -24.02 24.25
C GLY A 36 -51.22 -24.78 23.91
N ASP A 37 -52.24 -24.08 23.39
CA ASP A 37 -53.52 -24.66 22.99
C ASP A 37 -54.22 -23.79 21.93
N CYS A 38 -55.36 -24.28 21.43
CA CYS A 38 -56.18 -23.62 20.43
C CYS A 38 -56.75 -22.26 20.91
N ASN A 39 -57.12 -22.14 22.19
CA ASN A 39 -57.72 -20.91 22.73
C ASN A 39 -56.67 -19.80 22.81
N ALA A 40 -55.48 -20.10 23.31
CA ALA A 40 -54.34 -19.20 23.33
C ALA A 40 -53.89 -18.82 21.92
N TYR A 41 -53.91 -19.78 20.99
CA TYR A 41 -53.64 -19.53 19.57
C TYR A 41 -54.63 -18.53 18.96
N ALA A 42 -55.92 -18.70 19.20
CA ALA A 42 -56.96 -17.81 18.69
C ALA A 42 -56.93 -16.42 19.34
N ALA A 43 -56.58 -16.33 20.63
CA ALA A 43 -56.59 -15.06 21.37
C ALA A 43 -55.34 -14.20 21.19
N GLY A 44 -54.17 -14.78 20.88
CA GLY A 44 -52.92 -14.04 20.75
C GLY A 44 -52.73 -13.39 19.37
N GLY A 45 -51.83 -12.41 19.25
CA GLY A 45 -51.27 -11.91 17.98
C GLY A 45 -52.30 -11.51 16.91
N TYR A 46 -51.92 -11.65 15.63
CA TYR A 46 -52.80 -11.36 14.50
C TYR A 46 -53.87 -12.45 14.28
N ASP A 47 -55.09 -12.01 13.99
CA ASP A 47 -56.18 -12.87 13.54
C ASP A 47 -56.09 -13.10 12.02
N TRP A 48 -55.53 -14.25 11.64
CA TRP A 48 -55.35 -14.64 10.24
C TRP A 48 -56.66 -15.03 9.55
N THR A 49 -57.76 -15.24 10.29
CA THR A 49 -59.07 -15.51 9.70
C THR A 49 -59.70 -14.26 9.08
N LEU A 50 -59.24 -13.08 9.50
CA LEU A 50 -59.61 -11.79 8.90
C LEU A 50 -58.83 -11.50 7.60
N ALA A 51 -58.00 -12.44 7.13
CA ALA A 51 -57.16 -12.30 5.95
C ALA A 51 -56.35 -10.98 5.93
N PRO A 52 -55.50 -10.74 6.95
CA PRO A 52 -54.70 -9.52 7.01
C PRO A 52 -53.83 -9.41 5.75
N ILE A 53 -53.79 -8.19 5.19
CA ILE A 53 -53.04 -7.92 3.96
C ILE A 53 -51.55 -7.92 4.30
N LEU A 54 -50.75 -8.62 3.49
CA LEU A 54 -49.29 -8.54 3.48
C LEU A 54 -48.86 -7.64 2.31
N PRO A 55 -48.82 -6.30 2.50
CA PRO A 55 -48.56 -5.38 1.40
C PRO A 55 -47.15 -5.57 0.85
N ILE A 56 -47.05 -5.90 -0.44
CA ILE A 56 -45.80 -5.98 -1.19
C ILE A 56 -45.62 -4.67 -1.97
N THR A 57 -44.55 -3.92 -1.69
CA THR A 57 -44.19 -2.75 -2.48
C THR A 57 -43.53 -3.17 -3.79
N THR A 58 -43.69 -2.36 -4.84
CA THR A 58 -43.06 -2.59 -6.14
C THR A 58 -41.60 -2.13 -6.19
N VAL A 59 -41.09 -1.57 -5.09
CA VAL A 59 -39.69 -1.18 -4.98
C VAL A 59 -38.83 -2.45 -5.06
N GLY A 60 -37.82 -2.44 -5.92
CA GLY A 60 -36.91 -3.57 -6.09
C GLY A 60 -36.05 -3.83 -4.86
N PHE A 61 -35.10 -4.74 -5.02
CA PHE A 61 -33.98 -4.95 -4.12
C PHE A 61 -32.69 -4.60 -4.85
N THR A 62 -31.64 -4.30 -4.10
CA THR A 62 -30.32 -3.96 -4.62
C THR A 62 -29.35 -5.09 -4.30
N PRO A 63 -28.99 -5.93 -5.27
CA PRO A 63 -27.96 -6.95 -5.06
C PRO A 63 -26.67 -6.33 -4.52
N GLY A 64 -26.08 -6.98 -3.51
CA GLY A 64 -24.83 -6.52 -2.89
C GLY A 64 -24.95 -5.31 -1.95
N LEU A 65 -26.17 -4.80 -1.68
CA LEU A 65 -26.36 -3.80 -0.63
C LEU A 65 -26.38 -4.47 0.75
N TRP A 66 -25.41 -4.13 1.58
CA TRP A 66 -25.33 -4.58 2.97
C TRP A 66 -26.34 -3.83 3.83
N THR A 67 -27.26 -4.57 4.45
CA THR A 67 -28.25 -4.02 5.39
C THR A 67 -27.89 -4.31 6.85
N GLY A 68 -27.18 -5.42 7.11
CA GLY A 68 -26.83 -5.86 8.45
C GLY A 68 -28.05 -6.06 9.36
N GLN A 69 -29.20 -6.43 8.80
CA GLN A 69 -30.46 -6.52 9.52
C GLN A 69 -30.47 -7.58 10.61
N ARG A 70 -29.80 -8.72 10.39
CA ARG A 70 -29.79 -9.86 11.31
C ARG A 70 -28.56 -9.88 12.20
N SER A 71 -27.38 -9.74 11.60
CA SER A 71 -26.09 -9.85 12.28
C SER A 71 -25.03 -8.97 11.59
N THR A 72 -23.77 -9.18 11.94
CA THR A 72 -22.62 -8.55 11.25
C THR A 72 -22.00 -9.46 10.19
N ASP A 73 -22.44 -10.71 10.08
CA ASP A 73 -21.77 -11.75 9.28
C ASP A 73 -22.06 -11.60 7.77
N TRP A 74 -21.01 -11.38 6.97
CA TRP A 74 -21.07 -11.33 5.50
C TRP A 74 -21.76 -12.57 4.91
N PHE A 75 -21.59 -13.75 5.51
CA PHE A 75 -22.06 -15.02 4.97
C PHE A 75 -23.52 -15.34 5.33
N ASP A 76 -24.14 -14.54 6.19
CA ASP A 76 -25.57 -14.63 6.46
C ASP A 76 -26.34 -13.87 5.37
N CYS A 77 -26.97 -14.61 4.46
CA CYS A 77 -27.65 -14.04 3.30
C CYS A 77 -28.73 -13.02 3.68
N ILE A 78 -29.30 -13.12 4.88
CA ILE A 78 -30.35 -12.22 5.38
C ILE A 78 -29.82 -10.81 5.69
N ASN A 79 -28.49 -10.63 5.79
CA ASN A 79 -27.90 -9.31 5.94
C ASN A 79 -27.81 -8.53 4.61
N TRP A 80 -28.10 -9.15 3.47
CA TRP A 80 -28.09 -8.52 2.15
C TRP A 80 -29.51 -8.18 1.70
N ASP A 81 -29.70 -7.03 1.07
CA ASP A 81 -31.03 -6.52 0.67
C ASP A 81 -31.77 -7.49 -0.28
N ASP A 82 -31.02 -8.23 -1.10
CA ASP A 82 -31.56 -9.23 -2.04
C ASP A 82 -31.62 -10.66 -1.49
N ALA A 83 -31.30 -10.83 -0.20
CA ALA A 83 -31.20 -12.09 0.53
C ALA A 83 -30.21 -13.09 -0.11
N ARG A 84 -29.11 -12.60 -0.69
CA ARG A 84 -28.06 -13.43 -1.30
C ARG A 84 -26.68 -12.97 -0.87
N VAL A 85 -25.81 -13.92 -0.54
CA VAL A 85 -24.39 -13.62 -0.31
C VAL A 85 -23.77 -13.20 -1.65
N PRO A 86 -23.00 -12.10 -1.70
CA PRO A 86 -22.33 -11.63 -2.90
C PRO A 86 -21.45 -12.71 -3.55
N VAL A 87 -21.42 -12.68 -4.88
CA VAL A 87 -20.50 -13.47 -5.70
C VAL A 87 -19.54 -12.54 -6.44
N ALA A 88 -18.55 -13.08 -7.15
CA ALA A 88 -17.55 -12.30 -7.88
C ALA A 88 -18.11 -11.34 -8.97
N ALA A 89 -19.41 -11.46 -9.32
CA ALA A 89 -20.10 -10.57 -10.25
C ALA A 89 -21.01 -9.54 -9.54
N THR A 90 -21.00 -9.50 -8.20
CA THR A 90 -21.86 -8.63 -7.39
C THR A 90 -21.06 -7.44 -6.89
N ASP A 91 -21.49 -6.23 -7.24
CA ASP A 91 -20.97 -5.00 -6.64
C ASP A 91 -21.49 -4.84 -5.22
N VAL A 92 -20.59 -4.68 -4.26
CA VAL A 92 -20.94 -4.58 -2.85
C VAL A 92 -20.94 -3.13 -2.40
N VAL A 93 -21.97 -2.76 -1.64
CA VAL A 93 -22.12 -1.44 -1.03
C VAL A 93 -22.37 -1.61 0.47
N VAL A 94 -21.52 -0.97 1.28
CA VAL A 94 -21.69 -0.83 2.74
C VAL A 94 -21.81 0.66 3.03
N ASP A 95 -23.04 1.13 3.32
CA ASP A 95 -23.35 2.55 3.46
C ASP A 95 -24.14 2.90 4.73
N GLN A 96 -24.50 4.18 4.88
CA GLN A 96 -25.25 4.70 6.02
C GLN A 96 -26.58 3.99 6.30
N SER A 97 -27.17 3.29 5.31
CA SER A 97 -28.45 2.60 5.48
C SER A 97 -28.32 1.31 6.30
N ALA A 98 -27.11 0.73 6.36
CA ALA A 98 -26.85 -0.46 7.14
C ALA A 98 -27.09 -0.23 8.64
N LEU A 99 -27.67 -1.21 9.33
CA LEU A 99 -27.88 -1.15 10.78
C LEU A 99 -26.64 -1.52 11.58
N ARG A 100 -25.76 -2.33 10.99
CA ARG A 100 -24.56 -2.89 11.62
C ARG A 100 -23.38 -2.85 10.66
N ASN A 101 -22.18 -2.84 11.22
CA ASN A 101 -20.95 -3.03 10.43
C ASN A 101 -20.91 -4.42 9.81
N CYS A 102 -20.17 -4.56 8.72
CA CYS A 102 -20.01 -5.81 8.01
C CYS A 102 -18.72 -6.53 8.46
N VAL A 103 -18.78 -7.84 8.63
CA VAL A 103 -17.67 -8.67 9.09
C VAL A 103 -17.55 -9.89 8.18
N VAL A 104 -16.42 -10.01 7.50
CA VAL A 104 -15.97 -11.25 6.87
C VAL A 104 -15.16 -12.00 7.92
N GLY A 105 -15.74 -13.06 8.49
CA GLY A 105 -15.17 -13.78 9.63
C GLY A 105 -15.28 -15.30 9.51
N GLY A 106 -14.85 -16.00 10.57
CA GLY A 106 -15.04 -17.45 10.71
C GLY A 106 -14.18 -18.32 9.77
N GLY A 107 -13.10 -17.77 9.19
CA GLY A 107 -12.30 -18.45 8.17
C GLY A 107 -12.99 -18.53 6.81
N GLY A 108 -14.02 -17.70 6.57
CA GLY A 108 -14.76 -17.69 5.32
C GLY A 108 -14.01 -16.99 4.18
N ALA A 109 -14.44 -17.27 2.95
CA ALA A 109 -13.91 -16.66 1.73
C ALA A 109 -14.99 -15.83 1.04
N ALA A 110 -14.94 -14.51 1.20
CA ALA A 110 -15.84 -13.56 0.57
C ALA A 110 -15.29 -13.11 -0.79
N VAL A 111 -16.19 -12.95 -1.76
CA VAL A 111 -15.87 -12.44 -3.10
C VAL A 111 -16.90 -11.39 -3.53
N CYS A 112 -16.46 -10.40 -4.30
CA CYS A 112 -17.31 -9.39 -4.92
C CYS A 112 -16.67 -8.89 -6.23
N ASN A 113 -17.42 -8.15 -7.04
CA ASN A 113 -16.88 -7.42 -8.17
C ASN A 113 -16.23 -6.13 -7.64
N ASP A 114 -16.97 -5.04 -7.49
CA ASP A 114 -16.51 -3.84 -6.80
C ASP A 114 -16.88 -3.85 -5.31
N LEU A 115 -16.13 -3.13 -4.48
CA LEU A 115 -16.41 -2.96 -3.05
C LEU A 115 -16.42 -1.48 -2.65
N ASN A 116 -17.60 -0.97 -2.30
CA ASN A 116 -17.79 0.41 -1.89
C ASN A 116 -18.18 0.48 -0.41
N VAL A 117 -17.22 0.78 0.46
CA VAL A 117 -17.50 1.16 1.85
C VAL A 117 -17.53 2.68 1.91
N ARG A 118 -18.73 3.23 1.67
CA ARG A 118 -18.94 4.68 1.52
C ARG A 118 -20.13 5.15 2.34
N SER A 119 -20.01 6.27 3.03
CA SER A 119 -21.14 6.80 3.82
C SER A 119 -21.19 8.32 3.85
N THR A 120 -22.40 8.86 3.73
CA THR A 120 -22.70 10.31 3.89
C THR A 120 -23.17 10.67 5.31
N GLY A 121 -23.31 9.69 6.20
CA GLY A 121 -23.93 9.88 7.51
C GLY A 121 -23.27 9.03 8.59
N ALA A 122 -23.91 7.93 8.97
CA ALA A 122 -23.43 7.06 10.04
C ALA A 122 -22.06 6.45 9.71
N THR A 123 -21.24 6.21 10.75
CA THR A 123 -19.97 5.49 10.61
C THR A 123 -20.22 4.05 10.20
N ARG A 124 -19.50 3.57 9.18
CA ARG A 124 -19.66 2.20 8.68
C ARG A 124 -18.33 1.60 8.30
N THR A 125 -18.06 0.45 8.88
CA THR A 125 -16.84 -0.30 8.59
C THR A 125 -17.16 -1.69 8.09
N LEU A 126 -16.25 -2.20 7.28
CA LEU A 126 -16.15 -3.62 6.96
C LEU A 126 -14.85 -4.15 7.56
N SER A 127 -14.91 -5.27 8.29
CA SER A 127 -13.70 -5.92 8.80
C SER A 127 -13.50 -7.31 8.22
N VAL A 128 -12.28 -7.66 7.86
CA VAL A 128 -11.88 -9.03 7.50
C VAL A 128 -11.01 -9.58 8.64
N ASN A 129 -11.48 -10.64 9.30
CA ASN A 129 -10.82 -11.17 10.50
C ASN A 129 -10.93 -12.70 10.62
N GLY A 130 -10.24 -13.28 11.60
CA GLY A 130 -10.33 -14.70 11.92
C GLY A 130 -9.81 -15.60 10.79
N ALA A 131 -8.65 -15.26 10.22
CA ALA A 131 -8.05 -15.96 9.08
C ALA A 131 -8.99 -16.09 7.87
N SER A 132 -9.84 -15.08 7.65
CA SER A 132 -10.77 -15.04 6.52
C SER A 132 -10.13 -14.37 5.31
N SER A 133 -10.78 -14.47 4.14
CA SER A 133 -10.35 -13.81 2.92
C SER A 133 -11.45 -12.98 2.29
N LEU A 134 -11.09 -11.85 1.69
CA LEU A 134 -11.95 -11.02 0.87
C LEU A 134 -11.25 -10.67 -0.44
N THR A 135 -11.86 -11.06 -1.56
CA THR A 135 -11.40 -10.72 -2.91
C THR A 135 -12.43 -9.84 -3.62
N ALA A 136 -12.07 -8.58 -3.87
CA ALA A 136 -12.78 -7.71 -4.80
C ALA A 136 -12.08 -7.79 -6.16
N GLY A 137 -12.81 -8.23 -7.19
CA GLY A 137 -12.26 -8.36 -8.55
C GLY A 137 -12.00 -7.00 -9.22
N GLY A 138 -12.75 -5.98 -8.83
CA GLY A 138 -12.67 -4.61 -9.30
C GLY A 138 -12.30 -3.63 -8.20
N ASP A 139 -12.81 -2.41 -8.30
CA ASP A 139 -12.34 -1.28 -7.48
C ASP A 139 -12.87 -1.34 -6.04
N VAL A 140 -12.02 -0.89 -5.12
CA VAL A 140 -12.29 -0.81 -3.69
C VAL A 140 -12.23 0.64 -3.24
N ALA A 141 -13.31 1.12 -2.65
CA ALA A 141 -13.41 2.49 -2.18
C ALA A 141 -13.75 2.53 -0.68
N CYS A 142 -12.88 3.19 0.08
CA CYS A 142 -13.08 3.51 1.49
C CYS A 142 -13.26 5.02 1.65
N GLU A 143 -14.51 5.49 1.58
CA GLU A 143 -14.77 6.93 1.45
C GLU A 143 -15.82 7.48 2.42
N ARG A 144 -15.41 8.53 3.13
CA ARG A 144 -16.33 9.39 3.87
C ARG A 144 -16.88 10.45 2.92
N LEU A 145 -18.14 10.32 2.53
CA LEU A 145 -18.83 11.23 1.59
C LEU A 145 -19.59 12.38 2.28
N GLY A 146 -19.71 12.32 3.61
CA GLY A 146 -20.40 13.32 4.43
C GLY A 146 -20.54 12.88 5.90
N GLY A 147 -20.87 13.80 6.80
CA GLY A 147 -20.91 13.52 8.25
C GLY A 147 -19.51 13.45 8.86
N THR A 148 -19.37 12.79 10.02
CA THR A 148 -18.10 12.64 10.75
C THR A 148 -17.87 11.21 11.24
N GLY A 149 -16.60 10.87 11.51
CA GLY A 149 -16.12 9.59 12.02
C GLY A 149 -15.58 8.66 10.93
N LEU A 150 -15.14 7.47 11.32
CA LEU A 150 -14.48 6.52 10.40
C LEU A 150 -15.47 5.80 9.46
N VAL A 151 -15.09 5.67 8.20
CA VAL A 151 -15.72 4.84 7.17
C VAL A 151 -14.63 4.10 6.41
N GLY A 152 -14.78 2.79 6.22
CA GLY A 152 -13.83 2.02 5.42
C GLY A 152 -13.54 0.64 5.99
N MET A 153 -12.31 0.17 5.83
CA MET A 153 -11.96 -1.23 6.01
C MET A 153 -10.87 -1.46 7.06
N VAL A 154 -10.99 -2.59 7.76
CA VAL A 154 -9.98 -3.08 8.72
C VAL A 154 -9.68 -4.55 8.44
N ILE A 155 -8.41 -4.87 8.16
CA ILE A 155 -7.92 -6.23 7.95
C ILE A 155 -7.11 -6.66 9.19
N ALA A 156 -7.39 -7.84 9.74
CA ALA A 156 -6.81 -8.30 11.00
C ALA A 156 -6.72 -9.83 11.10
N ALA A 157 -6.06 -10.32 12.14
CA ALA A 157 -6.08 -11.73 12.56
C ALA A 157 -5.70 -12.70 11.42
N SER A 158 -4.50 -12.50 10.87
CA SER A 158 -3.92 -13.28 9.76
C SER A 158 -4.85 -13.44 8.54
N SER A 159 -5.64 -12.41 8.23
CA SER A 159 -6.60 -12.45 7.12
C SER A 159 -5.97 -12.02 5.80
N THR A 160 -6.64 -12.31 4.69
CA THR A 160 -6.19 -11.94 3.35
C THR A 160 -7.16 -10.96 2.69
N PHE A 161 -6.62 -9.91 2.09
CA PHE A 161 -7.37 -8.97 1.26
C PHE A 161 -6.74 -8.84 -0.12
N GLN A 162 -7.57 -8.91 -1.15
CA GLN A 162 -7.23 -8.57 -2.52
C GLN A 162 -8.27 -7.60 -3.10
N GLY A 163 -7.81 -6.54 -3.76
CA GLY A 163 -8.65 -5.62 -4.54
C GLY A 163 -8.08 -5.34 -5.93
N GLY A 164 -8.90 -4.80 -6.84
CA GLY A 164 -8.49 -4.19 -8.10
C GLY A 164 -7.69 -2.92 -7.84
N SER A 165 -8.30 -1.73 -7.90
CA SER A 165 -7.69 -0.49 -7.41
C SER A 165 -8.23 -0.12 -6.03
N LEU A 166 -7.44 0.55 -5.19
CA LEU A 166 -7.85 1.03 -3.88
C LEU A 166 -7.89 2.56 -3.86
N ARG A 167 -9.03 3.13 -3.49
CA ARG A 167 -9.18 4.56 -3.21
C ARG A 167 -9.56 4.79 -1.75
N VAL A 168 -8.85 5.68 -1.09
CA VAL A 168 -9.11 6.09 0.30
C VAL A 168 -9.27 7.61 0.36
N ALA A 169 -10.44 8.10 0.76
CA ALA A 169 -10.74 9.54 0.69
C ALA A 169 -11.77 10.00 1.74
N SER A 170 -11.81 11.31 2.00
CA SER A 170 -12.91 11.94 2.72
C SER A 170 -13.23 13.32 2.14
N VAL A 171 -14.51 13.69 2.11
CA VAL A 171 -14.92 15.07 1.84
C VAL A 171 -14.43 16.05 2.90
N ASN A 172 -14.11 15.53 4.10
CA ASN A 172 -13.50 16.29 5.17
C ASN A 172 -11.98 16.13 5.07
N GLY A 173 -11.34 16.87 4.15
CA GLY A 173 -9.95 16.63 3.73
C GLY A 173 -8.88 16.66 4.84
N ALA A 174 -9.17 17.21 6.02
CA ALA A 174 -8.25 17.24 7.16
C ALA A 174 -8.50 16.13 8.20
N SER A 175 -9.64 15.42 8.14
CA SER A 175 -9.98 14.36 9.09
C SER A 175 -9.75 13.01 8.44
N LEU A 176 -8.87 12.21 9.06
CA LEU A 176 -8.47 10.86 8.67
C LEU A 176 -9.64 9.87 8.79
N GLU A 177 -10.64 10.00 7.91
CA GLU A 177 -11.97 9.41 8.06
C GLU A 177 -12.33 8.38 7.00
N GLY A 178 -11.77 8.46 5.79
CA GLY A 178 -11.73 7.33 4.87
C GLY A 178 -10.62 6.41 5.31
N LEU A 179 -10.91 5.19 5.76
CA LEU A 179 -9.93 4.33 6.41
C LEU A 179 -9.66 3.06 5.59
N PHE A 180 -8.39 2.78 5.34
CA PHE A 180 -7.94 1.42 5.05
C PHE A 180 -6.86 1.05 6.05
N ARG A 181 -7.15 0.10 6.94
CA ARG A 181 -6.24 -0.29 8.03
C ARG A 181 -5.89 -1.76 7.99
N CYS A 182 -4.63 -2.07 8.24
CA CYS A 182 -4.20 -3.38 8.67
C CYS A 182 -3.76 -3.33 10.13
N SER A 183 -4.32 -4.19 10.98
CA SER A 183 -4.02 -4.24 12.41
C SER A 183 -3.29 -5.52 12.84
N ASP A 184 -2.80 -6.31 11.89
CA ASP A 184 -2.03 -7.52 12.16
C ASP A 184 -0.98 -7.74 11.05
N PRO A 185 0.33 -7.75 11.38
CA PRO A 185 1.40 -7.87 10.38
C PRO A 185 1.39 -9.18 9.59
N THR A 186 0.71 -10.21 10.10
CA THR A 186 0.60 -11.50 9.42
C THR A 186 -0.51 -11.51 8.36
N SER A 187 -1.33 -10.46 8.28
CA SER A 187 -2.34 -10.32 7.24
C SER A 187 -1.70 -10.00 5.89
N GLN A 188 -2.25 -10.57 4.83
CA GLN A 188 -1.75 -10.38 3.47
C GLN A 188 -2.62 -9.36 2.73
N LEU A 189 -2.02 -8.31 2.18
CA LEU A 189 -2.71 -7.23 1.48
C LEU A 189 -2.19 -7.11 0.06
N GLN A 190 -3.08 -7.22 -0.92
CA GLN A 190 -2.76 -7.06 -2.33
C GLN A 190 -3.75 -6.13 -3.01
N VAL A 191 -3.23 -5.13 -3.70
CA VAL A 191 -3.97 -4.28 -4.64
C VAL A 191 -3.38 -4.54 -6.02
N LEU A 192 -4.18 -5.08 -6.94
CA LEU A 192 -3.72 -5.47 -8.27
C LEU A 192 -3.45 -4.26 -9.18
N GLY A 193 -4.19 -3.19 -8.98
CA GLY A 193 -4.11 -1.92 -9.69
C GLY A 193 -3.55 -0.83 -8.79
N ASN A 194 -4.15 0.36 -8.90
CA ASN A 194 -3.60 1.57 -8.31
C ASN A 194 -4.01 1.73 -6.84
N VAL A 195 -3.16 2.37 -6.04
CA VAL A 195 -3.48 2.86 -4.71
C VAL A 195 -3.52 4.38 -4.75
N ASP A 196 -4.67 4.95 -4.40
CA ASP A 196 -4.92 6.38 -4.42
C ASP A 196 -5.39 6.88 -3.05
N VAL A 197 -4.52 7.64 -2.38
CA VAL A 197 -4.78 8.29 -1.09
C VAL A 197 -5.08 9.75 -1.35
N GLN A 198 -6.32 10.15 -1.09
CA GLN A 198 -6.83 11.50 -1.29
C GLN A 198 -7.02 12.22 0.04
N PRO A 199 -7.12 13.57 0.07
CA PRO A 199 -7.35 14.31 1.29
C PRO A 199 -8.45 13.68 2.16
N GLY A 200 -8.15 13.58 3.46
CA GLY A 200 -9.00 12.95 4.47
C GLY A 200 -9.14 11.42 4.38
N GLY A 201 -8.48 10.77 3.43
CA GLY A 201 -8.20 9.34 3.45
C GLY A 201 -7.10 9.00 4.47
N TYR A 202 -7.02 7.76 4.91
CA TYR A 202 -6.00 7.31 5.85
C TYR A 202 -5.66 5.86 5.59
N LEU A 203 -4.46 5.65 5.08
CA LEU A 203 -3.86 4.35 4.88
C LEU A 203 -3.01 4.02 6.11
N ASP A 204 -3.44 3.03 6.89
CA ASP A 204 -2.85 2.71 8.20
C ASP A 204 -2.29 1.29 8.22
N LEU A 205 -0.99 1.18 7.95
CA LEU A 205 -0.25 -0.09 7.91
C LEU A 205 0.79 -0.20 9.03
N GLY A 206 1.25 0.95 9.55
CA GLY A 206 2.35 1.09 10.50
C GLY A 206 2.00 0.70 11.94
N GLY A 207 0.70 0.69 12.31
CA GLY A 207 0.27 0.15 13.60
C GLY A 207 0.59 -1.34 13.77
N ALA A 208 0.67 -2.07 12.67
CA ALA A 208 0.95 -3.50 12.63
C ALA A 208 2.34 -3.84 12.09
N GLY A 209 2.90 -3.01 11.20
CA GLY A 209 4.09 -3.35 10.40
C GLY A 209 3.76 -4.27 9.22
N ALA A 210 2.58 -4.08 8.62
CA ALA A 210 2.07 -4.92 7.54
C ALA A 210 2.78 -4.68 6.19
N GLU A 211 2.68 -5.64 5.28
CA GLU A 211 3.08 -5.48 3.88
C GLU A 211 1.85 -5.17 3.00
N LEU A 212 1.96 -4.15 2.17
CA LEU A 212 1.01 -3.87 1.09
C LEU A 212 1.70 -4.09 -0.26
N ARG A 213 1.19 -5.04 -1.04
CA ARG A 213 1.65 -5.34 -2.40
C ARG A 213 0.81 -4.57 -3.42
N ILE A 214 1.45 -3.81 -4.29
CA ILE A 214 0.81 -2.95 -5.28
C ILE A 214 1.23 -3.38 -6.69
N GLY A 215 0.25 -3.70 -7.53
CA GLY A 215 0.44 -4.06 -8.93
C GLY A 215 0.37 -2.88 -9.92
N GLY A 216 -0.23 -1.75 -9.53
CA GLY A 216 -0.31 -0.51 -10.32
C GLY A 216 0.41 0.68 -9.67
N ASP A 217 -0.04 1.90 -9.96
CA ASP A 217 0.59 3.12 -9.46
C ASP A 217 0.23 3.41 -8.00
N TYR A 218 1.10 4.13 -7.30
CA TYR A 218 0.82 4.70 -5.98
C TYR A 218 0.75 6.22 -6.07
N THR A 219 -0.33 6.80 -5.54
CA THR A 219 -0.49 8.25 -5.44
C THR A 219 -0.96 8.65 -4.05
N ASN A 220 -0.19 9.52 -3.37
CA ASN A 220 -0.63 10.19 -2.14
C ASN A 220 -0.81 11.70 -2.36
N SER A 221 -2.03 12.11 -2.68
CA SER A 221 -2.42 13.52 -2.84
C SER A 221 -2.83 14.21 -1.53
N ALA A 222 -2.71 13.51 -0.39
CA ALA A 222 -3.16 13.97 0.91
C ALA A 222 -2.00 14.41 1.83
N GLY A 223 -0.78 13.96 1.53
CA GLY A 223 0.44 14.20 2.31
C GLY A 223 0.74 13.10 3.34
N ASP A 224 1.94 13.14 3.90
CA ASP A 224 2.52 12.07 4.75
C ASP A 224 1.65 11.67 5.95
N VAL A 225 0.93 12.61 6.58
CA VAL A 225 0.07 12.31 7.73
C VAL A 225 -1.09 11.36 7.39
N HIS A 226 -1.41 11.20 6.11
CA HIS A 226 -2.44 10.29 5.61
C HIS A 226 -1.92 8.88 5.34
N PHE A 227 -0.62 8.63 5.53
CA PHE A 227 -0.02 7.32 5.43
C PHE A 227 0.77 6.98 6.71
N ASN A 228 0.18 6.16 7.58
CA ASN A 228 0.90 5.62 8.72
C ASN A 228 1.57 4.32 8.31
N ASP A 229 2.89 4.34 8.13
CA ASP A 229 3.61 3.23 7.53
C ASP A 229 5.04 3.04 8.08
N ALA A 230 5.37 3.73 9.18
CA ALA A 230 6.75 3.80 9.70
C ALA A 230 7.44 2.44 9.91
N THR A 231 6.68 1.37 10.14
CA THR A 231 7.16 -0.02 10.29
C THR A 231 6.69 -0.96 9.17
N ALA A 232 5.86 -0.47 8.26
CA ALA A 232 5.25 -1.21 7.18
C ALA A 232 6.20 -1.43 6.00
N THR A 233 5.83 -2.33 5.10
CA THR A 233 6.53 -2.58 3.83
C THR A 233 5.60 -2.26 2.67
N LEU A 234 6.03 -1.33 1.82
CA LEU A 234 5.37 -1.04 0.56
C LEU A 234 6.09 -1.78 -0.56
N THR A 235 5.42 -2.74 -1.18
CA THR A 235 6.00 -3.64 -2.18
C THR A 235 5.41 -3.33 -3.55
N PHE A 236 6.25 -2.89 -4.48
CA PHE A 236 5.87 -2.70 -5.88
C PHE A 236 6.20 -3.97 -6.66
N ASN A 237 5.17 -4.64 -7.19
CA ASN A 237 5.28 -5.95 -7.83
C ASN A 237 4.47 -6.09 -9.12
N GLY A 238 4.14 -4.97 -9.76
CA GLY A 238 3.49 -4.93 -11.07
C GLY A 238 4.43 -5.40 -12.19
N THR A 239 3.84 -5.87 -13.29
CA THR A 239 4.54 -6.37 -14.50
C THR A 239 4.80 -5.28 -15.54
N VAL A 240 4.25 -4.09 -15.34
CA VAL A 240 4.49 -2.90 -16.17
C VAL A 240 5.21 -1.85 -15.33
N ASP A 241 5.65 -0.77 -15.97
CA ASP A 241 6.18 0.38 -15.25
C ASP A 241 5.17 0.87 -14.21
N GLN A 242 5.65 1.15 -13.01
CA GLN A 242 4.84 1.68 -11.91
C GLN A 242 5.40 3.04 -11.52
N THR A 243 4.51 3.94 -11.14
CA THR A 243 4.85 5.28 -10.69
C THR A 243 4.49 5.48 -9.22
N VAL A 244 5.31 6.28 -8.55
CA VAL A 244 5.08 6.79 -7.20
C VAL A 244 4.98 8.30 -7.28
N ASP A 245 3.79 8.82 -7.00
CA ASP A 245 3.52 10.25 -6.95
C ASP A 245 2.97 10.66 -5.57
N HIS A 246 3.28 11.88 -5.16
CA HIS A 246 2.90 12.40 -3.86
C HIS A 246 2.96 13.93 -3.84
N SER A 247 2.10 14.56 -3.04
CA SER A 247 1.89 16.02 -3.07
C SER A 247 2.92 16.86 -2.30
N ALA A 248 3.80 16.24 -1.52
CA ALA A 248 4.89 16.84 -0.73
C ALA A 248 5.84 15.70 -0.30
N THR A 249 6.98 15.97 0.36
CA THR A 249 7.86 14.90 0.87
C THR A 249 7.07 13.78 1.55
N GLU A 250 7.27 12.56 1.07
CA GLU A 250 6.58 11.36 1.54
C GLU A 250 7.60 10.47 2.22
N PHE A 251 7.23 9.88 3.35
CA PHE A 251 8.10 8.93 4.02
C PHE A 251 7.50 7.53 3.94
N VAL A 252 8.37 6.55 3.68
CA VAL A 252 7.99 5.14 3.69
C VAL A 252 8.81 4.32 4.69
N GLY A 253 8.18 3.40 5.41
CA GLY A 253 8.85 2.52 6.37
C GLY A 253 9.93 1.67 5.70
N ARG A 254 9.50 0.72 4.87
CA ARG A 254 10.36 -0.05 3.96
C ARG A 254 9.80 0.03 2.56
N LEU A 255 10.68 0.27 1.59
CA LEU A 255 10.35 0.23 0.17
C LEU A 255 10.93 -1.05 -0.41
N ARG A 256 10.07 -1.92 -0.93
CA ARG A 256 10.48 -3.14 -1.63
C ARG A 256 10.15 -3.05 -3.11
N VAL A 257 11.16 -3.35 -3.92
CA VAL A 257 11.05 -3.45 -5.37
C VAL A 257 11.12 -4.93 -5.74
N ASP A 258 9.98 -5.49 -6.09
CA ASP A 258 9.79 -6.90 -6.46
C ASP A 258 9.07 -6.98 -7.81
N LYS A 259 9.58 -6.21 -8.78
CA LYS A 259 9.00 -6.08 -10.11
C LYS A 259 9.56 -7.17 -11.05
N PRO A 260 8.75 -8.16 -11.48
CA PRO A 260 9.20 -9.17 -12.44
C PRO A 260 9.49 -8.59 -13.83
N SER A 261 8.92 -7.42 -14.15
CA SER A 261 9.18 -6.64 -15.36
C SER A 261 8.75 -5.18 -15.17
N GLY A 262 9.25 -4.29 -16.03
CA GLY A 262 9.08 -2.84 -15.89
C GLY A 262 9.91 -2.25 -14.74
N ASP A 263 9.88 -0.93 -14.63
CA ASP A 263 10.66 -0.17 -13.65
C ASP A 263 9.77 0.63 -12.69
N LEU A 264 10.32 1.00 -11.53
CA LEU A 264 9.65 1.88 -10.56
C LEU A 264 10.13 3.32 -10.77
N TYR A 265 9.25 4.22 -11.18
CA TYR A 265 9.55 5.63 -11.38
C TYR A 265 9.04 6.47 -10.21
N LEU A 266 9.90 7.31 -9.65
CA LEU A 266 9.51 8.30 -8.65
C LEU A 266 9.21 9.60 -9.38
N SER A 267 7.92 9.91 -9.56
CA SER A 267 7.45 10.97 -10.46
C SER A 267 7.06 12.26 -9.76
N SER A 268 7.02 12.29 -8.41
CA SER A 268 6.69 13.52 -7.68
C SER A 268 7.69 14.62 -8.00
N ALA A 269 7.17 15.80 -8.32
CA ALA A 269 7.97 17.01 -8.50
C ALA A 269 8.02 17.90 -7.23
N LEU A 270 7.35 17.48 -6.14
CA LEU A 270 7.03 18.36 -5.01
C LEU A 270 7.76 18.03 -3.70
N GLY A 271 8.42 16.88 -3.60
CA GLY A 271 9.27 16.55 -2.47
C GLY A 271 9.91 15.16 -2.60
N ASP A 272 10.86 14.85 -1.73
CA ASP A 272 11.61 13.59 -1.77
C ASP A 272 10.74 12.40 -1.34
N LEU A 273 11.09 11.20 -1.81
CA LEU A 273 10.63 9.95 -1.23
C LEU A 273 11.68 9.46 -0.24
N ILE A 274 11.34 9.45 1.05
CA ILE A 274 12.26 9.13 2.14
C ILE A 274 11.97 7.75 2.71
N VAL A 275 12.91 6.82 2.58
CA VAL A 275 12.83 5.48 3.19
C VAL A 275 13.42 5.52 4.60
N ARG A 276 12.62 5.16 5.60
CA ARG A 276 12.98 5.22 7.03
C ARG A 276 13.88 4.08 7.47
N ASN A 277 13.62 2.84 7.00
CA ASN A 277 14.28 1.65 7.53
C ASN A 277 15.10 0.87 6.50
N ASN A 278 14.49 0.48 5.37
CA ASN A 278 15.13 -0.41 4.42
C ASN A 278 14.62 -0.22 2.99
N LEU A 279 15.55 -0.10 2.05
CA LEU A 279 15.33 -0.22 0.62
C LEU A 279 15.69 -1.65 0.19
N ASP A 280 14.67 -2.45 -0.09
CA ASP A 280 14.81 -3.85 -0.49
C ASP A 280 14.71 -4.01 -2.01
N LEU A 281 15.84 -4.29 -2.65
CA LEU A 281 16.01 -4.35 -4.10
C LEU A 281 16.01 -5.81 -4.58
N LEU A 282 14.85 -6.48 -4.56
CA LEU A 282 14.77 -7.89 -4.95
C LEU A 282 14.87 -8.07 -6.48
N GLN A 283 14.04 -7.35 -7.24
CA GLN A 283 14.03 -7.35 -8.70
C GLN A 283 13.35 -6.08 -9.24
N GLY A 284 13.88 -5.52 -10.33
CA GLY A 284 13.43 -4.28 -10.94
C GLY A 284 14.26 -3.08 -10.51
N ARG A 285 14.38 -2.06 -11.37
CA ARG A 285 15.15 -0.86 -11.07
C ARG A 285 14.25 0.24 -10.52
N VAL A 286 14.86 1.13 -9.74
CA VAL A 286 14.22 2.37 -9.29
C VAL A 286 14.81 3.53 -10.10
N PHE A 287 13.95 4.38 -10.65
CA PHE A 287 14.31 5.62 -11.33
C PHE A 287 13.85 6.80 -10.48
N PRO A 288 14.71 7.32 -9.60
CA PRO A 288 14.47 8.61 -8.95
C PRO A 288 14.38 9.74 -9.99
N GLY A 289 13.65 10.81 -9.65
CA GLY A 289 13.66 12.03 -10.43
C GLY A 289 15.03 12.74 -10.39
N THR A 290 15.21 13.78 -11.21
CA THR A 290 16.41 14.65 -11.20
C THR A 290 16.31 15.73 -10.11
N GLY A 291 15.82 15.34 -8.93
CA GLY A 291 15.28 16.23 -7.90
C GLY A 291 13.76 16.40 -8.09
N PRO A 292 12.91 15.98 -7.13
CA PRO A 292 13.19 15.36 -5.83
C PRO A 292 13.91 13.99 -5.86
N TYR A 293 14.49 13.59 -4.72
CA TYR A 293 15.37 12.43 -4.57
C TYR A 293 14.68 11.22 -3.94
N LEU A 294 15.26 10.03 -4.20
CA LEU A 294 15.13 8.90 -3.28
C LEU A 294 16.17 9.08 -2.16
N GLN A 295 15.72 9.07 -0.92
CA GLN A 295 16.59 9.26 0.25
C GLN A 295 16.43 8.13 1.26
N LEU A 296 17.53 7.70 1.86
CA LEU A 296 17.55 6.80 3.02
C LEU A 296 17.93 7.59 4.29
N GLN A 297 17.19 7.39 5.39
CA GLN A 297 17.48 8.03 6.68
C GLN A 297 18.74 7.47 7.37
N ASP A 298 19.14 8.11 8.47
CA ASP A 298 20.15 7.56 9.38
C ASP A 298 19.74 6.17 9.88
N ASN A 299 20.68 5.22 9.97
CA ASN A 299 20.44 3.79 10.26
C ASN A 299 19.63 3.01 9.19
N ALA A 300 19.09 3.66 8.16
CA ALA A 300 18.42 2.94 7.08
C ALA A 300 19.42 2.14 6.23
N THR A 301 18.99 0.97 5.75
CA THR A 301 19.83 0.03 5.00
C THR A 301 19.34 -0.14 3.56
N ALA A 302 20.20 -0.65 2.69
CA ALA A 302 19.80 -1.18 1.39
C ALA A 302 20.23 -2.65 1.28
N THR A 303 19.35 -3.50 0.79
CA THR A 303 19.55 -4.96 0.72
C THR A 303 19.19 -5.52 -0.65
N ASN A 304 19.70 -6.72 -0.96
CA ASN A 304 19.39 -7.51 -2.15
C ASN A 304 19.78 -6.91 -3.52
N ALA A 305 20.45 -5.76 -3.54
CA ALA A 305 20.93 -5.14 -4.76
C ALA A 305 21.72 -6.12 -5.65
N SER A 306 21.39 -6.12 -6.94
CA SER A 306 22.02 -6.96 -7.97
C SER A 306 21.94 -6.27 -9.33
N ASP A 307 22.49 -6.86 -10.39
CA ASP A 307 22.26 -6.37 -11.76
C ASP A 307 20.77 -6.38 -12.17
N LEU A 308 19.92 -7.12 -11.45
CA LEU A 308 18.47 -7.13 -11.66
C LEU A 308 17.74 -6.03 -10.88
N SER A 309 18.36 -5.44 -9.85
CA SER A 309 17.71 -4.46 -8.99
C SER A 309 18.69 -3.50 -8.34
N PHE A 310 18.57 -2.22 -8.69
CA PHE A 310 19.42 -1.13 -8.23
C PHE A 310 18.73 0.22 -8.45
N VAL A 311 19.29 1.28 -7.87
CA VAL A 311 18.86 2.65 -8.12
C VAL A 311 19.53 3.19 -9.38
N HIS A 312 18.74 3.40 -10.43
CA HIS A 312 19.15 3.95 -11.71
C HIS A 312 19.03 5.48 -11.68
N GLY A 313 19.86 6.13 -10.87
CA GLY A 313 19.87 7.57 -10.69
C GLY A 313 20.50 7.96 -9.35
N MET A 314 20.23 9.17 -8.90
CA MET A 314 20.75 9.70 -7.64
C MET A 314 20.07 9.06 -6.43
N LEU A 315 20.89 8.61 -5.47
CA LEU A 315 20.44 8.12 -4.17
C LEU A 315 21.10 8.94 -3.05
N VAL A 316 20.30 9.47 -2.14
CA VAL A 316 20.79 10.20 -0.96
C VAL A 316 20.83 9.25 0.24
N LYS A 317 21.94 9.26 1.00
CA LYS A 317 22.04 8.63 2.32
C LYS A 317 22.33 9.69 3.37
N VAL A 318 21.40 9.85 4.31
CA VAL A 318 21.59 10.65 5.53
C VAL A 318 22.20 9.75 6.61
N GLY A 319 23.09 10.29 7.42
CA GLY A 319 23.59 9.60 8.61
C GLY A 319 25.10 9.45 8.68
N ASN A 320 25.56 8.85 9.77
CA ASN A 320 26.98 8.66 10.06
C ASN A 320 27.49 7.23 9.83
N ASP A 321 26.61 6.31 9.45
CA ASP A 321 26.96 4.92 9.18
C ASP A 321 27.82 4.76 7.92
N ALA A 322 28.67 3.73 7.93
CA ALA A 322 29.24 3.23 6.69
C ALA A 322 28.11 2.68 5.80
N PHE A 323 28.17 2.96 4.50
CA PHE A 323 27.09 2.63 3.58
C PHE A 323 27.62 2.29 2.19
N THR A 324 26.97 1.34 1.52
CA THR A 324 27.25 1.02 0.12
C THR A 324 26.03 1.40 -0.71
N PHE A 325 26.17 2.41 -1.56
CA PHE A 325 25.10 2.88 -2.42
C PHE A 325 24.84 1.86 -3.53
N PRO A 326 23.63 1.27 -3.62
CA PRO A 326 23.27 0.34 -4.69
C PRO A 326 22.87 1.08 -5.98
N VAL A 327 23.76 1.92 -6.51
CA VAL A 327 23.51 2.71 -7.73
C VAL A 327 23.97 1.95 -8.98
N GLY A 328 23.42 2.31 -10.14
CA GLY A 328 23.77 1.70 -11.41
C GLY A 328 23.19 2.42 -12.62
N LYS A 329 23.46 1.90 -13.82
CA LYS A 329 22.94 2.43 -15.10
C LYS A 329 22.68 1.30 -16.09
N GLY A 330 21.64 1.43 -16.90
CA GLY A 330 21.20 0.40 -17.84
C GLY A 330 20.83 -0.89 -17.12
N ASN A 331 21.69 -1.90 -17.22
CA ASN A 331 21.54 -3.21 -16.58
C ASN A 331 22.74 -3.55 -15.68
N LEU A 332 23.48 -2.54 -15.24
CA LEU A 332 24.74 -2.71 -14.52
C LEU A 332 24.62 -2.08 -13.12
N LEU A 333 24.68 -2.91 -12.09
CA LEU A 333 24.89 -2.45 -10.72
C LEU A 333 26.36 -2.06 -10.55
N ARG A 334 26.61 -0.87 -10.00
CA ARG A 334 27.95 -0.31 -9.77
C ARG A 334 27.98 0.38 -8.42
N PRO A 335 28.14 -0.39 -7.33
CA PRO A 335 28.07 0.18 -6.01
C PRO A 335 29.27 1.07 -5.70
N ILE A 336 29.03 2.11 -4.91
CA ILE A 336 30.08 2.94 -4.30
C ILE A 336 29.91 2.88 -2.78
N GLY A 337 30.98 2.55 -2.08
CA GLY A 337 31.04 2.46 -0.63
C GLY A 337 31.57 3.75 -0.01
N ILE A 338 31.05 4.09 1.17
CA ILE A 338 31.59 5.12 2.05
C ILE A 338 31.86 4.52 3.42
N SER A 339 32.94 4.96 4.07
CA SER A 339 33.12 4.75 5.51
C SER A 339 32.12 5.58 6.30
N THR A 340 32.13 5.39 7.62
CA THR A 340 31.42 6.29 8.54
C THR A 340 31.83 7.74 8.33
N VAL A 341 30.88 8.68 8.50
CA VAL A 341 31.11 10.13 8.54
C VAL A 341 30.88 10.67 9.96
N SER A 342 31.15 11.95 10.19
CA SER A 342 31.18 12.52 11.55
C SER A 342 29.79 12.81 12.14
N SER A 343 28.85 13.33 11.36
CA SER A 343 27.53 13.74 11.85
C SER A 343 26.40 12.84 11.34
N ALA A 344 25.46 12.50 12.22
CA ALA A 344 24.23 11.79 11.85
C ALA A 344 23.24 12.65 11.03
N SER A 345 23.51 13.97 10.90
CA SER A 345 22.74 14.89 10.05
C SER A 345 23.39 15.17 8.69
N ASP A 346 24.62 14.72 8.48
CA ASP A 346 25.27 14.87 7.18
C ASP A 346 24.63 13.90 6.18
N ALA A 347 24.68 14.26 4.90
CA ALA A 347 24.20 13.40 3.84
C ALA A 347 25.13 13.45 2.64
N LEU A 348 25.23 12.30 1.97
CA LEU A 348 25.95 12.15 0.70
C LEU A 348 24.96 11.67 -0.36
N VAL A 349 25.11 12.16 -1.58
CA VAL A 349 24.38 11.70 -2.76
C VAL A 349 25.34 10.99 -3.70
N ALA A 350 24.88 9.88 -4.29
CA ALA A 350 25.67 9.12 -5.25
C ALA A 350 24.88 8.81 -6.53
N GLU A 351 25.57 8.80 -7.67
CA GLU A 351 25.09 8.29 -8.96
C GLU A 351 26.24 7.66 -9.75
N TYR A 352 25.94 6.65 -10.56
CA TYR A 352 26.89 5.99 -11.46
C TYR A 352 26.74 6.43 -12.91
N TYR A 353 27.87 6.65 -13.59
CA TYR A 353 27.94 7.06 -14.99
C TYR A 353 28.85 6.14 -15.82
N PRO A 354 28.31 5.39 -16.81
CA PRO A 354 29.10 4.61 -17.76
C PRO A 354 29.59 5.50 -18.91
N ALA A 355 30.44 6.49 -18.60
CA ALA A 355 30.97 7.45 -19.55
C ALA A 355 32.42 7.81 -19.24
N ASP A 356 33.12 8.36 -20.24
CA ASP A 356 34.51 8.82 -20.08
C ASP A 356 34.58 10.13 -19.27
N PRO A 357 35.09 10.12 -18.02
CA PRO A 357 35.25 11.33 -17.22
C PRO A 357 36.20 12.35 -17.86
N ASN A 358 37.15 11.96 -18.71
CA ASN A 358 38.03 12.90 -19.42
C ASN A 358 37.25 13.82 -20.37
N VAL A 359 36.15 13.30 -20.92
CA VAL A 359 35.28 14.02 -21.87
C VAL A 359 34.17 14.78 -21.14
N VAL A 360 33.58 14.16 -20.12
CA VAL A 360 32.40 14.70 -19.44
C VAL A 360 32.75 15.71 -18.36
N VAL A 361 33.80 15.45 -17.60
CA VAL A 361 34.18 16.26 -16.42
C VAL A 361 35.40 17.11 -16.73
N GLY A 362 36.49 16.49 -17.18
CA GLY A 362 37.75 17.17 -17.48
C GLY A 362 38.92 16.18 -17.45
N GLY A 363 40.01 16.49 -18.15
CA GLY A 363 41.15 15.57 -18.35
C GLY A 363 42.47 15.98 -17.67
N ALA A 364 42.50 17.07 -16.91
CA ALA A 364 43.74 17.52 -16.27
C ALA A 364 44.09 16.62 -15.08
N MET A 365 45.35 16.19 -15.02
CA MET A 365 45.82 15.23 -14.03
C MET A 365 46.84 15.87 -13.10
N GLY A 366 46.61 15.74 -11.80
CA GLY A 366 47.54 16.13 -10.76
C GLY A 366 48.69 15.11 -10.61
N PRO A 367 49.71 15.45 -9.80
CA PRO A 367 50.83 14.55 -9.54
C PRO A 367 50.37 13.18 -9.00
N GLY A 368 50.99 12.10 -9.49
CA GLY A 368 50.70 10.73 -9.05
C GLY A 368 49.68 9.98 -9.91
N LEU A 369 48.98 10.66 -10.82
CA LEU A 369 48.10 10.05 -11.81
C LEU A 369 48.74 10.11 -13.21
N ASP A 370 48.74 8.99 -13.92
CA ASP A 370 49.17 8.89 -15.33
C ASP A 370 47.96 8.99 -16.29
N HIS A 371 46.87 8.30 -15.93
CA HIS A 371 45.58 8.37 -16.59
C HIS A 371 44.45 7.97 -15.62
N ILE A 372 43.20 8.25 -16.01
CA ILE A 372 41.99 7.81 -15.31
C ILE A 372 41.17 6.89 -16.22
N SER A 373 40.20 6.17 -15.64
CA SER A 373 39.25 5.35 -16.41
C SER A 373 38.62 6.17 -17.53
N SER A 374 38.46 5.57 -18.71
CA SER A 374 37.70 6.14 -19.83
C SER A 374 36.33 5.47 -20.00
N CYS A 375 35.99 4.51 -19.15
CA CYS A 375 34.75 3.74 -19.25
C CYS A 375 33.66 4.23 -18.29
N GLU A 376 34.03 4.68 -17.10
CA GLU A 376 33.05 4.99 -16.06
C GLU A 376 33.59 5.89 -14.95
N TYR A 377 32.67 6.55 -14.25
CA TYR A 377 32.91 7.27 -13.01
C TYR A 377 31.67 7.28 -12.10
N TRP A 378 31.85 7.70 -10.86
CA TRP A 378 30.77 7.94 -9.92
C TRP A 378 30.74 9.41 -9.53
N LEU A 379 29.53 9.96 -9.42
CA LEU A 379 29.30 11.17 -8.65
C LEU A 379 29.15 10.77 -7.18
N LEU A 380 29.89 11.42 -6.29
CA LEU A 380 29.70 11.34 -4.85
C LEU A 380 29.99 12.72 -4.26
N GLU A 381 28.97 13.38 -3.74
CA GLU A 381 29.09 14.75 -3.22
C GLU A 381 28.27 14.95 -1.94
N PRO A 382 28.66 15.92 -1.08
CA PRO A 382 27.82 16.37 0.01
C PRO A 382 26.44 16.79 -0.47
N HIS A 383 25.40 16.17 0.08
CA HIS A 383 24.02 16.61 -0.10
C HIS A 383 23.62 17.60 1.00
N THR A 384 24.02 17.31 2.25
CA THR A 384 23.91 18.23 3.39
C THR A 384 25.17 18.16 4.25
N GLY A 385 25.55 19.30 4.84
CA GLY A 385 26.73 19.39 5.69
C GLY A 385 28.05 19.36 4.91
N THR A 386 29.12 18.94 5.57
CA THR A 386 30.46 18.79 4.98
C THR A 386 31.09 17.44 5.37
N PRO A 387 30.44 16.31 5.05
CA PRO A 387 30.92 14.99 5.39
C PRO A 387 32.28 14.71 4.75
N THR A 388 33.14 14.00 5.48
CA THR A 388 34.38 13.42 4.96
C THR A 388 34.34 11.92 5.17
N ALA A 389 34.44 11.15 4.09
CA ALA A 389 34.45 9.70 4.11
C ALA A 389 35.65 9.14 3.32
N ASN A 390 36.12 7.96 3.71
CA ASN A 390 36.90 7.12 2.81
C ASN A 390 35.93 6.46 1.81
N VAL A 391 36.32 6.45 0.54
CA VAL A 391 35.50 5.92 -0.56
C VAL A 391 36.01 4.55 -0.96
N THR A 392 35.08 3.64 -1.22
CA THR A 392 35.36 2.33 -1.82
C THR A 392 34.71 2.26 -3.20
N LEU A 393 35.50 2.03 -4.26
CA LEU A 393 35.00 1.84 -5.62
C LEU A 393 35.03 0.35 -6.00
N THR A 394 34.07 -0.04 -6.84
CA THR A 394 33.98 -1.38 -7.43
C THR A 394 34.36 -1.35 -8.91
N TRP A 395 34.90 -2.44 -9.44
CA TRP A 395 35.12 -2.61 -10.89
C TRP A 395 34.67 -3.99 -11.36
N ARG A 396 34.35 -4.12 -12.65
CA ARG A 396 33.94 -5.36 -13.28
C ARG A 396 34.38 -5.43 -14.74
N ASP A 397 35.25 -6.38 -15.04
CA ASP A 397 35.62 -6.73 -16.42
C ASP A 397 34.40 -7.30 -17.20
N PRO A 398 34.20 -6.96 -18.48
CA PRO A 398 34.96 -6.02 -19.33
C PRO A 398 34.45 -4.57 -19.30
N TYR A 399 33.53 -4.25 -18.41
CA TYR A 399 32.80 -2.98 -18.43
C TYR A 399 33.56 -1.80 -17.80
N SER A 400 34.43 -2.07 -16.83
CA SER A 400 35.25 -1.06 -16.15
C SER A 400 36.55 -0.74 -16.90
N CYS A 401 36.59 -0.98 -18.21
CA CYS A 401 37.82 -1.09 -18.98
C CYS A 401 38.76 -2.18 -18.38
N GLU A 402 39.98 -2.30 -18.91
CA GLU A 402 40.98 -3.27 -18.44
C GLU A 402 41.65 -2.81 -17.12
N VAL A 403 41.11 -3.22 -15.97
CA VAL A 403 41.82 -3.13 -14.68
C VAL A 403 42.83 -4.29 -14.61
N THR A 404 44.07 -4.04 -15.04
CA THR A 404 45.09 -5.08 -15.23
C THR A 404 46.12 -5.20 -14.10
N ASN A 405 46.34 -4.14 -13.30
CA ASN A 405 47.33 -4.14 -12.23
C ASN A 405 46.81 -3.48 -10.94
N LEU A 406 46.31 -4.29 -9.99
CA LEU A 406 45.71 -3.80 -8.75
C LEU A 406 46.66 -2.93 -7.89
N PRO A 407 47.97 -3.26 -7.72
CA PRO A 407 48.92 -2.38 -7.04
C PRO A 407 49.04 -0.96 -7.59
N ASP A 408 48.81 -0.76 -8.89
CA ASP A 408 48.93 0.53 -9.56
C ASP A 408 47.60 1.29 -9.62
N LEU A 409 46.48 0.62 -9.31
CA LEU A 409 45.17 1.25 -9.27
C LEU A 409 45.14 2.36 -8.21
N ARG A 410 44.50 3.48 -8.54
CA ARG A 410 44.32 4.62 -7.63
C ARG A 410 42.88 5.08 -7.70
N ILE A 411 42.37 5.59 -6.59
CA ILE A 411 41.15 6.38 -6.58
C ILE A 411 41.52 7.80 -6.99
N ALA A 412 41.00 8.25 -8.13
CA ALA A 412 41.12 9.64 -8.57
C ALA A 412 39.89 10.44 -8.10
N HIS A 413 40.12 11.61 -7.53
CA HIS A 413 39.08 12.54 -7.11
C HIS A 413 39.20 13.85 -7.89
N TYR A 414 38.12 14.27 -8.55
CA TYR A 414 38.06 15.52 -9.29
C TYR A 414 37.81 16.70 -8.35
N ASP A 415 38.64 17.74 -8.45
CA ASP A 415 38.50 18.99 -7.70
C ASP A 415 38.03 20.11 -8.62
N GLY A 416 36.73 20.43 -8.58
CA GLY A 416 36.11 21.44 -9.43
C GLY A 416 36.77 22.83 -9.39
N PRO A 417 37.20 23.36 -8.23
CA PRO A 417 37.92 24.63 -8.13
C PRO A 417 39.25 24.69 -8.90
N THR A 418 39.97 23.58 -9.01
CA THR A 418 41.26 23.51 -9.73
C THR A 418 41.14 22.85 -11.11
N ASP A 419 39.94 22.38 -11.48
CA ASP A 419 39.65 21.66 -12.73
C ASP A 419 40.63 20.48 -12.94
N THR A 420 40.96 19.76 -11.86
CA THR A 420 42.05 18.76 -11.85
C THR A 420 41.69 17.51 -11.06
N TRP A 421 42.10 16.34 -11.56
CA TRP A 421 42.02 15.06 -10.85
C TRP A 421 43.23 14.86 -9.93
N TYR A 422 42.97 14.48 -8.67
CA TYR A 422 44.01 14.19 -7.68
C TYR A 422 43.98 12.74 -7.21
N ASP A 423 45.17 12.17 -7.01
CA ASP A 423 45.35 10.86 -6.39
C ASP A 423 44.87 10.88 -4.92
N ARG A 424 44.05 9.89 -4.54
CA ARG A 424 43.58 9.62 -3.17
C ARG A 424 44.06 8.27 -2.64
N GLY A 425 45.00 7.63 -3.34
CA GLY A 425 45.64 6.38 -2.96
C GLY A 425 44.90 5.13 -3.44
N ASN A 426 45.30 3.99 -2.89
CA ASN A 426 44.83 2.64 -3.29
C ASN A 426 44.21 1.86 -2.12
N GLY A 427 43.67 2.57 -1.11
CA GLY A 427 43.14 1.94 0.11
C GLY A 427 41.67 1.50 0.03
N GLY A 428 40.95 1.91 -1.02
CA GLY A 428 39.50 1.75 -1.17
C GLY A 428 39.09 1.05 -2.46
N THR A 429 39.87 0.10 -2.94
CA THR A 429 39.52 -0.70 -4.13
C THR A 429 39.10 -2.09 -3.67
N THR A 430 37.88 -2.53 -4.02
CA THR A 430 37.40 -3.90 -3.75
C THR A 430 36.76 -4.57 -4.95
#